data_AF-A0A258GXL1-F1
#
_entry.id   AF-A0A258GXL1-F1
#
_cell.length_a   1.000
_cell.length_b   1.000
_cell.length_c   1.000
_cell.angle_alpha   90.00
_cell.angle_beta   90.00
_cell.angle_gamma   90.00
#
_symmetry.space_group_name_H-M   'P 1'
#
loop_
_entity.id
_entity.type
_entity.pdbx_description
1 polymer ?
#
loop_
_entity_poly.entity_id
_entity_poly.type
_entity_poly.pdbx_seq_one_letter_code
_entity_poly.pdbx_strand_id
1 'polypeptide(L)'
;MAPDALFAGGVPWTADRIRDRAWQALGLERRGDEMADFARELADARPADDEARSLLPLARLTVAAALARTESRGAHWRDDYPDTDPAQRVRRVVVRPDAESPELWRSTAVEQPRAEEVPA
;
A
#
# COMPACT_ATOMS: atom_id res chain seq x y z
N MET A 1 17.78 -0.53 1.35
CA MET A 1 16.77 -1.05 0.42
C MET A 1 15.64 -1.61 1.25
N ALA A 2 14.38 -1.29 0.95
CA ALA A 2 13.24 -1.98 1.56
C ALA A 2 13.28 -3.46 1.11
N PRO A 3 13.01 -4.44 2.00
CA PRO A 3 13.02 -5.85 1.62
C PRO A 3 12.03 -6.13 0.48
N ASP A 4 12.35 -7.09 -0.39
CA ASP A 4 11.44 -7.53 -1.46
C ASP A 4 10.08 -7.88 -0.83
N ALA A 5 9.01 -7.23 -1.29
CA ALA A 5 7.66 -7.46 -0.77
C ALA A 5 7.20 -8.92 -0.94
N LEU A 6 7.85 -9.69 -1.84
CA LEU A 6 7.60 -11.10 -2.08
C LEU A 6 8.49 -12.04 -1.25
N PHE A 7 9.43 -11.51 -0.45
CA PHE A 7 10.32 -12.33 0.37
C PHE A 7 9.54 -13.18 1.39
N ALA A 8 9.90 -14.46 1.54
CA ALA A 8 9.32 -15.31 2.57
C ALA A 8 10.29 -15.44 3.75
N GLY A 9 9.92 -14.89 4.90
CA GLY A 9 10.68 -15.04 6.15
C GLY A 9 10.40 -16.37 6.87
N GLY A 10 10.75 -16.45 8.16
CA GLY A 10 10.60 -17.67 8.96
C GLY A 10 9.21 -17.89 9.57
N VAL A 11 8.49 -16.80 9.88
CA VAL A 11 7.30 -16.83 10.75
C VAL A 11 6.01 -16.98 9.95
N PRO A 12 5.20 -18.04 10.15
CA PRO A 12 3.94 -18.21 9.44
C PRO A 12 2.88 -17.20 9.87
N TRP A 13 2.21 -16.58 8.91
CA TRP A 13 1.07 -15.67 9.09
C TRP A 13 -0.12 -16.11 8.27
N THR A 14 -1.28 -16.21 8.92
CA THR A 14 -2.57 -16.46 8.25
C THR A 14 -3.14 -15.17 7.68
N ALA A 15 -4.08 -15.29 6.74
CA ALA A 15 -4.81 -14.15 6.20
C ALA A 15 -5.49 -13.33 7.31
N ASP A 16 -6.16 -13.99 8.27
CA ASP A 16 -6.83 -13.31 9.38
C ASP A 16 -5.85 -12.51 10.24
N ARG A 17 -4.70 -13.09 10.58
CA ARG A 17 -3.65 -12.37 11.34
C ARG A 17 -3.16 -11.14 10.58
N ILE A 18 -2.99 -11.22 9.26
CA ILE A 18 -2.57 -10.08 8.44
C ILE A 18 -3.63 -8.98 8.50
N ARG A 19 -4.92 -9.33 8.32
CA ARG A 19 -6.02 -8.35 8.35
C ARG A 19 -6.15 -7.70 9.73
N ASP A 20 -6.09 -8.49 10.80
CA ASP A 20 -6.20 -7.99 12.17
C ASP A 20 -5.04 -7.04 12.49
N ARG A 21 -3.80 -7.44 12.20
CA ARG A 21 -2.63 -6.59 12.48
C ARG A 21 -2.61 -5.34 11.59
N ALA A 22 -3.03 -5.45 10.34
CA ALA A 22 -3.19 -4.31 9.44
C ALA A 22 -4.28 -3.35 9.92
N TRP A 23 -5.39 -3.86 10.46
CA TRP A 23 -6.44 -3.01 11.05
C TRP A 23 -5.88 -2.17 12.21
N GLN A 24 -5.08 -2.80 13.10
CA GLN A 24 -4.47 -2.09 14.22
C GLN A 24 -3.45 -1.03 13.75
N ALA A 25 -2.54 -1.37 12.83
CA ALA A 25 -1.47 -0.45 12.43
C ALA A 25 -1.83 0.55 11.31
N LEU A 26 -2.81 0.22 10.47
CA LEU A 26 -3.13 0.95 9.23
C LEU A 26 -4.61 1.38 9.15
N GLY A 27 -5.33 1.29 10.27
CA GLY A 27 -6.74 1.68 10.40
C GLY A 27 -6.99 3.17 10.17
N LEU A 28 -8.06 3.70 10.78
CA LEU A 28 -8.44 5.11 10.57
C LEU A 28 -7.38 6.07 11.12
N GLU A 29 -6.89 5.79 12.32
CA GLU A 29 -5.81 6.50 12.98
C GLU A 29 -4.52 5.68 12.88
N ARG A 30 -3.40 6.34 12.62
CA ARG A 30 -2.10 5.69 12.45
C ARG A 30 -1.04 6.45 13.23
N ARG A 31 -0.12 5.69 13.83
CA ARG A 31 1.06 6.20 14.53
C ARG A 31 2.33 5.66 13.87
N GLY A 32 3.37 6.50 13.79
CA GLY A 32 4.62 6.13 13.14
C GLY A 32 5.30 4.91 13.75
N ASP A 33 5.28 4.78 15.06
CA ASP A 33 5.84 3.68 15.83
C ASP A 33 5.07 2.37 15.58
N GLU A 34 3.75 2.35 15.71
CA GLU A 34 2.93 1.16 15.46
C GLU A 34 3.08 0.63 14.01
N MET A 35 3.19 1.53 13.04
CA MET A 35 3.47 1.18 11.65
C MET A 35 4.89 0.61 11.48
N ALA A 36 5.89 1.18 12.15
CA ALA A 36 7.26 0.69 12.11
C ALA A 36 7.37 -0.71 12.73
N ASP A 37 6.66 -0.95 13.83
CA ASP A 37 6.54 -2.25 14.49
C ASP A 37 5.91 -3.29 13.56
N PHE A 38 4.81 -2.93 12.90
CA PHE A 38 4.16 -3.79 11.93
C PHE A 38 5.07 -4.10 10.73
N ALA A 39 5.79 -3.11 10.21
CA ALA A 39 6.76 -3.33 9.13
C ALA A 39 7.88 -4.30 9.53
N ARG A 40 8.38 -4.21 10.77
CA ARG A 40 9.38 -5.15 11.31
C ARG A 40 8.82 -6.56 11.43
N GLU A 41 7.61 -6.71 11.93
CA GLU A 41 6.91 -8.00 12.02
C GLU A 41 6.71 -8.65 10.64
N LEU A 42 6.29 -7.87 9.64
CA LEU A 42 6.08 -8.33 8.27
C LEU A 42 7.37 -8.72 7.55
N ALA A 43 8.53 -8.18 7.96
CA ALA A 43 9.81 -8.46 7.33
C ALA A 43 10.23 -9.94 7.47
N ASP A 44 9.87 -10.59 8.59
CA ASP A 44 10.15 -12.01 8.84
C ASP A 44 8.93 -12.92 8.62
N ALA A 45 7.82 -12.37 8.13
CA ALA A 45 6.62 -13.15 7.86
C ALA A 45 6.75 -13.98 6.57
N ARG A 46 6.10 -15.15 6.57
CA ARG A 46 5.78 -15.95 5.38
C ARG A 46 4.30 -16.33 5.40
N PRO A 47 3.67 -16.53 4.24
CA PRO A 47 2.27 -16.93 4.18
C PRO A 47 2.07 -18.34 4.76
N ALA A 48 1.00 -18.50 5.57
CA ALA A 48 0.57 -19.78 6.12
C ALA A 48 -0.57 -20.43 5.31
N ASP A 49 -1.28 -19.64 4.50
CA ASP A 49 -2.40 -20.08 3.67
C ASP A 49 -2.41 -19.35 2.30
N ASP A 50 -3.33 -19.78 1.43
CA ASP A 50 -3.43 -19.32 0.05
C ASP A 50 -3.75 -17.84 -0.08
N GLU A 51 -4.59 -17.33 0.82
CA GLU A 51 -4.98 -15.93 0.81
C GLU A 51 -3.85 -15.05 1.37
N ALA A 52 -3.14 -15.52 2.40
CA ALA A 52 -1.96 -14.86 2.94
C ALA A 52 -0.86 -14.67 1.89
N ARG A 53 -0.74 -15.57 0.90
CA ARG A 53 0.21 -15.40 -0.21
C ARG A 53 -0.03 -14.10 -0.99
N SER A 54 -1.29 -13.70 -1.12
CA SER A 54 -1.68 -12.47 -1.81
C SER A 54 -1.70 -11.25 -0.88
N LEU A 55 -2.15 -11.42 0.37
CA LEU A 55 -2.27 -10.31 1.32
C LEU A 55 -0.92 -9.83 1.86
N LEU A 56 0.06 -10.72 2.02
CA LEU A 56 1.32 -10.35 2.67
C LEU A 56 2.13 -9.30 1.89
N PRO A 57 2.31 -9.42 0.56
CA PRO A 57 2.94 -8.36 -0.23
C PRO A 57 2.16 -7.03 -0.18
N LEU A 58 0.83 -7.08 -0.21
CA LEU A 58 -0.02 -5.88 -0.11
C LEU A 58 0.14 -5.19 1.25
N ALA A 59 0.20 -5.94 2.34
CA ALA A 59 0.43 -5.39 3.67
C ALA A 59 1.79 -4.67 3.76
N ARG A 60 2.86 -5.30 3.22
CA ARG A 60 4.21 -4.72 3.16
C ARG A 60 4.28 -3.44 2.34
N LEU A 61 3.67 -3.44 1.15
CA LEU A 61 3.64 -2.27 0.28
C LEU A 61 2.84 -1.13 0.91
N THR A 62 1.70 -1.45 1.51
CA THR A 62 0.83 -0.45 2.17
C THR A 62 1.53 0.18 3.37
N VAL A 63 2.14 -0.61 4.27
CA VAL A 63 2.83 -0.05 5.45
C VAL A 63 4.06 0.77 5.04
N ALA A 64 4.80 0.34 4.02
CA ALA A 64 5.93 1.11 3.50
C ALA A 64 5.48 2.46 2.91
N ALA A 65 4.39 2.46 2.15
CA ALA A 65 3.82 3.69 1.59
C ALA A 65 3.27 4.62 2.68
N ALA A 66 2.67 4.06 3.74
CA ALA A 66 2.16 4.81 4.88
C ALA A 66 3.30 5.44 5.71
N LEU A 67 4.37 4.68 6.00
CA LEU A 67 5.56 5.18 6.69
C LEU A 67 6.25 6.31 5.92
N ALA A 68 6.38 6.16 4.59
CA ALA A 68 6.97 7.17 3.73
C ALA A 68 6.13 8.45 3.61
N ARG A 69 4.88 8.45 4.09
CA ARG A 69 3.96 9.60 4.10
C ARG A 69 3.90 10.19 5.50
N THR A 70 4.62 11.29 5.70
CA THR A 70 4.69 12.03 6.97
C THR A 70 3.82 13.28 6.90
N GLU A 71 2.54 13.08 6.59
CA GLU A 71 1.49 14.12 6.54
C GLU A 71 0.13 13.44 6.67
N SER A 72 -0.92 14.20 6.95
CA SER A 72 -2.31 13.73 6.91
C SER A 72 -3.05 14.32 5.71
N ARG A 73 -3.73 13.48 4.92
CA ARG A 73 -4.54 13.91 3.77
C ARG A 73 -5.56 12.84 3.35
N GLY A 74 -6.81 13.23 3.17
CA GLY A 74 -7.88 12.31 2.76
C GLY A 74 -8.07 11.19 3.78
N ALA A 75 -8.13 9.92 3.34
CA ALA A 75 -8.28 8.76 4.22
C ALA A 75 -6.99 8.39 5.01
N HIS A 76 -5.89 9.09 4.77
CA HIS A 76 -4.64 8.87 5.48
C HIS A 76 -4.48 9.91 6.60
N TRP A 77 -4.88 9.56 7.82
CA TRP A 77 -4.64 10.33 9.03
C TRP A 77 -3.47 9.74 9.83
N ARG A 78 -2.61 10.61 10.35
CA ARG A 78 -1.45 10.32 11.22
C ARG A 78 -1.44 11.27 12.40
N ASP A 79 -1.41 10.75 13.61
CA ASP A 79 -1.43 11.58 14.83
C ASP A 79 -0.12 12.34 15.05
N ASP A 80 1.01 11.74 14.64
CA ASP A 80 2.36 12.30 14.68
C ASP A 80 2.64 13.28 13.53
N TYR A 81 1.77 13.32 12.51
CA TYR A 81 1.82 14.27 11.39
C TYR A 81 0.40 14.73 10.99
N PRO A 82 -0.28 15.56 11.82
CA PRO A 82 -1.69 15.89 11.63
C PRO A 82 -1.96 16.86 10.46
N ASP A 83 -0.94 17.60 10.02
CA ASP A 83 -1.08 18.60 8.97
C ASP A 83 -0.76 18.03 7.58
N THR A 84 -1.29 18.69 6.54
CA THR A 84 -0.90 18.42 5.15
C THR A 84 0.45 19.07 4.83
N ASP A 85 1.27 18.39 4.03
CA ASP A 85 2.54 18.88 3.50
C ASP A 85 2.47 19.02 1.96
N PRO A 86 2.54 20.25 1.42
CA PRO A 86 2.54 20.49 -0.03
C PRO A 86 3.66 19.73 -0.77
N ALA A 87 4.83 19.52 -0.16
CA ALA A 87 5.95 18.81 -0.77
C ALA A 87 5.64 17.33 -1.02
N GLN A 88 4.69 16.76 -0.28
CA GLN A 88 4.25 15.37 -0.41
C GLN A 88 3.00 15.19 -1.27
N ARG A 89 2.58 16.24 -2.01
CA ARG A 89 1.53 16.16 -3.04
C ARG A 89 2.06 15.53 -4.34
N VAL A 90 2.50 14.28 -4.23
CA VAL A 90 3.09 13.49 -5.31
C VAL A 90 2.41 12.12 -5.42
N ARG A 91 2.52 11.49 -6.59
CA ARG A 91 2.14 10.09 -6.78
C ARG A 91 3.28 9.19 -6.31
N ARG A 92 3.02 8.30 -5.36
CA ARG A 92 3.96 7.25 -4.94
C ARG A 92 3.75 6.02 -5.82
N VAL A 93 4.84 5.48 -6.36
CA VAL A 93 4.85 4.27 -7.18
C VAL A 93 5.90 3.33 -6.58
N VAL A 94 5.54 2.08 -6.36
CA VAL A 94 6.48 1.04 -5.94
C VAL A 94 6.79 0.14 -7.13
N VAL A 95 8.06 -0.15 -7.33
CA VAL A 95 8.57 -0.97 -8.44
C VAL A 95 9.40 -2.10 -7.87
N ARG A 96 9.37 -3.25 -8.53
CA ARG A 96 10.27 -4.34 -8.17
C ARG A 96 11.69 -3.96 -8.64
N PRO A 97 12.75 -4.17 -7.82
CA PRO A 97 14.10 -3.70 -8.17
C PRO A 97 14.68 -4.29 -9.47
N ASP A 98 14.18 -5.45 -9.92
CA ASP A 98 14.54 -6.10 -11.17
C ASP A 98 13.68 -5.67 -12.37
N ALA A 99 12.64 -4.86 -12.15
CA ALA A 99 11.85 -4.25 -13.20
C ALA A 99 12.53 -2.94 -13.62
N GLU A 100 13.13 -2.93 -14.83
CA GLU A 100 13.82 -1.74 -15.39
C GLU A 100 12.93 -0.49 -15.45
N SER A 101 11.61 -0.67 -15.50
CA SER A 101 10.61 0.37 -15.30
C SER A 101 9.27 -0.27 -14.95
N PRO A 102 8.38 0.42 -14.20
CA PRO A 102 7.01 -0.02 -14.08
C PRO A 102 6.39 0.02 -15.48
N GLU A 103 5.92 -1.12 -15.98
CA GLU A 103 5.08 -1.12 -17.17
C GLU A 103 3.81 -0.31 -16.86
N LEU A 104 3.78 0.92 -17.35
CA LEU A 104 2.61 1.78 -17.28
C LEU A 104 1.61 1.26 -18.31
N TRP A 105 0.78 0.30 -17.91
CA TRP A 105 -0.36 -0.09 -18.73
C TRP A 105 -1.34 1.09 -18.80
N ARG A 106 -1.31 1.80 -19.93
CA ARG A 106 -2.36 2.74 -20.31
C ARG A 106 -3.32 1.96 -21.18
N SER A 107 -4.52 1.70 -20.66
CA SER A 107 -5.66 1.40 -21.51
C SER A 107 -5.69 2.46 -22.63
N THR A 108 -5.53 2.05 -23.88
CA THR A 108 -6.02 2.85 -25.00
C THR A 108 -7.53 2.82 -24.90
N ALA A 109 -8.09 3.65 -24.02
CA ALA A 109 -9.52 3.86 -23.97
C ALA A 109 -9.94 4.27 -25.39
N VAL A 110 -10.75 3.41 -26.02
CA VAL A 110 -11.44 3.68 -27.27
C VAL A 110 -12.19 4.99 -27.09
N GLU A 111 -11.94 5.95 -27.97
CA GLU A 111 -12.71 7.18 -28.03
C GLU A 111 -14.18 6.81 -28.27
N GLN A 112 -14.98 6.85 -27.20
CA GLN A 112 -16.43 6.70 -27.30
C GLN A 112 -16.94 7.94 -28.04
N PRO A 113 -17.58 7.81 -29.21
CA PRO A 113 -18.17 8.98 -29.87
C PRO A 113 -19.19 9.61 -28.92
N ARG A 114 -19.12 10.95 -28.78
CA ARG A 114 -20.14 11.72 -28.07
C ARG A 114 -21.50 11.36 -28.68
N ALA A 115 -22.44 10.94 -27.85
CA ALA A 115 -23.83 10.75 -28.28
C ALA A 115 -24.31 12.04 -28.96
N GLU A 116 -24.75 11.92 -30.22
CA GLU A 116 -25.43 12.99 -30.94
C GLU A 116 -26.63 13.46 -30.10
N GLU A 117 -26.75 14.78 -29.95
CA GLU A 117 -27.91 15.43 -29.34
C GLU A 117 -29.18 14.95 -30.05
N VAL A 118 -30.03 14.23 -29.32
CA VAL A 118 -31.37 13.87 -29.79
C VAL A 118 -32.20 15.16 -29.77
N PRO A 119 -32.66 15.69 -30.93
CA PRO A 119 -33.52 16.86 -30.94
C PRO A 119 -34.89 16.54 -30.33
N ALA A 120 -35.46 17.58 -29.69
CA ALA A 120 -36.64 17.57 -28.83
C ALA A 120 -37.93 17.03 -29.47
#